data_AF-A0A3C1UHI9-F1
#
_entry.id   AF-A0A3C1UHI9-F1
#
_cell.length_a   1.000
_cell.length_b   1.000
_cell.length_c   1.000
_cell.angle_alpha   90.00
_cell.angle_beta   90.00
_cell.angle_gamma   90.00
#
_symmetry.space_group_name_H-M   'P 1'
#
loop_
_entity.id
_entity.type
_entity.pdbx_description
1 polymer ?
#
loop_
_entity_poly.entity_id
_entity_poly.type
_entity_poly.pdbx_seq_one_letter_code
_entity_poly.pdbx_strand_id
1 'polypeptide(L)'
;DRRQRQMCIRDRLFIGAGVIGENIYLYILLGLLFLQSLYINPYQISFFNLLYGGTYNGYKTAVDSNLDWGQDGKMIQNYINDKKLKNVYLDYWSGNAEKFIPTSGHNLIIGATELFENQDYAWLKDKTPTARITPSVFLFSF
;
A
#
# COMPACT_ATOMS: atom_id res chain seq x y z
N ASP A 1 17.86 -35.92 42.31
CA ASP A 1 16.47 -35.66 42.70
C ASP A 1 15.59 -35.40 41.47
N ARG A 2 14.69 -36.34 41.13
CA ARG A 2 13.77 -36.24 39.97
C ARG A 2 12.47 -35.50 40.31
N ARG A 3 12.08 -35.46 41.60
CA ARG A 3 10.83 -34.83 42.05
C ARG A 3 10.95 -33.31 42.00
N GLN A 4 12.09 -32.76 42.43
CA GLN A 4 12.35 -31.32 42.30
C GLN A 4 12.35 -30.84 40.83
N ARG A 5 12.88 -31.64 39.90
CA ARG A 5 12.86 -31.30 38.46
C ARG A 5 11.44 -31.31 37.90
N GLN A 6 10.60 -32.29 38.28
CA GLN A 6 9.20 -32.33 37.86
C GLN A 6 8.37 -31.18 38.42
N MET A 7 8.59 -30.77 39.68
CA MET A 7 7.95 -29.57 40.25
C MET A 7 8.34 -28.31 39.50
N CYS A 8 9.64 -28.08 39.27
CA CYS A 8 10.10 -26.88 38.56
C CYS A 8 9.58 -26.78 37.12
N ILE A 9 9.46 -27.91 36.40
CA ILE A 9 8.85 -27.96 35.05
C ILE A 9 7.36 -27.62 35.12
N ARG A 10 6.65 -28.19 36.09
CA ARG A 10 5.22 -27.94 36.28
C ARG A 10 4.94 -26.48 36.65
N ASP A 11 5.74 -25.89 37.53
CA ASP A 11 5.60 -24.50 37.93
C ASP A 11 5.89 -23.53 36.77
N ARG A 12 6.89 -23.83 35.92
CA ARG A 12 7.15 -23.07 34.68
C ARG A 12 5.99 -23.18 33.68
N LEU A 13 5.37 -24.35 33.54
CA LEU A 13 4.19 -24.56 32.69
C LEU A 13 2.98 -23.78 33.21
N PHE A 14 2.74 -23.76 34.53
CA PHE A 14 1.64 -23.00 35.14
C PHE A 14 1.85 -21.48 35.03
N ILE A 15 3.07 -20.99 35.26
CA ILE A 15 3.40 -19.57 35.07
C ILE A 15 3.24 -19.19 33.59
N GLY A 16 3.73 -20.01 32.67
CA GLY A 16 3.55 -19.79 31.22
C GLY A 16 2.08 -19.77 30.80
N ALA A 17 1.28 -20.72 31.27
CA ALA A 17 -0.15 -20.77 30.98
C ALA A 17 -0.94 -19.60 31.58
N GLY A 18 -0.58 -19.15 32.79
CA GLY A 18 -1.16 -17.97 33.43
C GLY A 18 -0.86 -16.68 32.66
N VAL A 19 0.39 -16.47 32.25
CA VAL A 19 0.80 -15.31 31.44
C VAL A 19 0.13 -15.31 30.07
N ILE A 20 -0.07 -16.47 29.44
CA ILE A 20 -0.79 -16.60 28.16
C ILE A 20 -2.28 -16.29 28.32
N GLY A 21 -2.92 -16.76 29.39
CA GLY A 21 -4.34 -16.51 29.68
C GLY A 21 -4.64 -15.04 29.97
N GLU A 22 -3.79 -14.36 30.75
CA GLU A 22 -3.97 -12.95 31.10
C GLU A 22 -3.72 -12.00 29.93
N ASN A 23 -2.90 -12.40 28.94
CA ASN A 23 -2.50 -11.56 27.81
C ASN A 23 -3.03 -12.05 26.45
N ILE A 24 -4.07 -12.89 26.43
CA ILE A 24 -4.61 -13.47 25.17
C ILE A 24 -4.97 -12.39 24.13
N TYR A 25 -5.49 -11.25 24.57
CA TYR A 25 -5.82 -10.12 23.68
C TYR A 25 -4.58 -9.50 23.01
N LEU A 26 -3.44 -9.46 23.70
CA LEU A 26 -2.19 -8.98 23.13
C LEU A 26 -1.71 -9.91 22.01
N TYR A 27 -1.76 -11.23 22.23
CA TYR A 27 -1.39 -12.20 21.20
C TYR A 27 -2.32 -12.16 20.00
N ILE A 28 -3.64 -11.98 20.22
CA ILE A 28 -4.61 -11.77 19.15
C ILE A 28 -4.26 -10.49 18.38
N LEU A 29 -3.99 -9.37 19.08
CA LEU A 29 -3.63 -8.10 18.44
C LEU A 29 -2.34 -8.22 17.61
N LEU A 30 -1.30 -8.84 18.15
CA LEU A 30 -0.04 -9.09 17.44
C LEU A 30 -0.25 -9.99 16.22
N GLY A 31 -1.08 -11.04 16.35
CA GLY A 31 -1.46 -11.90 15.24
C GLY A 31 -2.19 -11.14 14.14
N LEU A 32 -3.14 -10.28 14.50
CA LEU A 32 -3.88 -9.44 13.55
C LEU A 32 -2.94 -8.44 12.84
N LEU A 33 -2.05 -7.76 13.58
CA LEU A 33 -1.07 -6.84 13.01
C LEU A 33 -0.11 -7.55 12.04
N PHE A 34 0.32 -8.76 12.38
CA PHE A 34 1.18 -9.56 11.51
C PHE A 34 0.45 -9.97 10.22
N LEU A 35 -0.76 -10.50 10.33
CA LEU A 35 -1.58 -10.88 9.17
C LEU A 35 -1.90 -9.67 8.28
N GLN A 36 -2.20 -8.53 8.89
CA GLN A 36 -2.42 -7.27 8.19
C GLN A 36 -1.17 -6.80 7.44
N SER A 37 0.01 -6.89 8.07
CA SER A 37 1.27 -6.52 7.43
C SER A 37 1.59 -7.39 6.21
N LEU A 38 1.28 -8.70 6.28
CA LEU A 38 1.40 -9.60 5.14
C LEU A 38 0.40 -9.27 4.04
N TYR A 39 -0.85 -8.97 4.41
CA TYR A 39 -1.91 -8.64 3.45
C TYR A 39 -1.66 -7.34 2.68
N ILE A 40 -1.06 -6.34 3.35
CA ILE A 40 -0.78 -5.03 2.75
C ILE A 40 0.46 -5.07 1.85
N ASN A 41 1.38 -6.02 2.07
CA ASN A 41 2.61 -6.08 1.30
C ASN A 41 2.34 -6.19 -0.21
N PRO A 42 3.00 -5.39 -1.08
CA PRO A 42 4.06 -4.42 -0.80
C PRO A 42 3.61 -2.94 -0.80
N TYR A 43 2.34 -2.67 -0.47
CA TYR A 43 1.71 -1.35 -0.53
C TYR A 43 1.59 -0.68 0.84
N GLN A 44 2.65 -0.74 1.65
CA GLN A 44 2.61 -0.23 3.02
C GLN A 44 2.35 1.27 3.08
N ILE A 45 2.83 2.01 2.08
CA ILE A 45 2.74 3.47 2.05
C ILE A 45 1.33 3.93 1.65
N SER A 46 0.62 3.15 0.84
CA SER A 46 -0.77 3.45 0.44
C SER A 46 -1.78 2.98 1.49
N PHE A 47 -1.35 2.40 2.61
CA PHE A 47 -2.26 1.82 3.60
C PHE A 47 -3.00 2.89 4.41
N PHE A 48 -4.31 2.74 4.47
CA PHE A 48 -5.18 3.44 5.41
C PHE A 48 -6.03 2.45 6.19
N ASN A 49 -6.51 2.84 7.36
CA ASN A 49 -7.50 2.04 8.07
C ASN A 49 -8.73 1.78 7.18
N LEU A 50 -9.37 0.62 7.35
CA LEU A 50 -10.51 0.22 6.53
C LEU A 50 -11.67 1.24 6.57
N LEU A 51 -11.89 1.89 7.72
CA LEU A 51 -12.89 2.94 7.89
C LEU A 51 -12.64 4.17 7.00
N TYR A 52 -11.40 4.38 6.56
CA TYR A 52 -11.01 5.46 5.66
C TYR A 52 -10.75 4.99 4.23
N GLY A 53 -11.19 3.77 3.87
CA GLY A 53 -11.10 3.24 2.50
C GLY A 53 -10.02 2.19 2.27
N GLY A 54 -9.23 1.83 3.29
CA GLY A 54 -8.20 0.81 3.15
C GLY A 54 -7.07 1.21 2.19
N THR A 55 -6.21 0.27 1.84
CA THR A 55 -5.08 0.50 0.93
C THR A 55 -5.50 1.05 -0.44
N TYR A 56 -6.66 0.61 -0.97
CA TYR A 56 -7.10 0.93 -2.34
C TYR A 56 -7.95 2.18 -2.48
N ASN A 57 -8.55 2.70 -1.41
CA ASN A 57 -9.38 3.91 -1.50
C ASN A 57 -9.02 4.95 -0.44
N GLY A 58 -7.99 4.70 0.37
CA GLY A 58 -7.51 5.62 1.39
C GLY A 58 -7.13 7.00 0.86
N TYR A 59 -6.55 7.04 -0.35
CA TYR A 59 -6.25 8.29 -1.06
C TYR A 59 -7.49 9.19 -1.26
N LYS A 60 -8.73 8.66 -1.21
CA LYS A 60 -9.93 9.51 -1.32
C LYS A 60 -10.22 10.30 -0.05
N THR A 61 -9.70 9.85 1.09
CA THR A 61 -9.89 10.49 2.39
C THR A 61 -8.83 11.56 2.63
N ALA A 62 -7.57 11.21 2.39
CA ALA A 62 -6.45 12.14 2.47
C ALA A 62 -5.43 11.78 1.38
N VAL A 63 -5.04 12.78 0.62
CA VAL A 63 -3.91 12.74 -0.30
C VAL A 63 -2.83 13.61 0.29
N ASP A 64 -1.60 13.13 0.24
CA ASP A 64 -0.38 13.87 0.52
C ASP A 64 0.74 13.18 -0.27
N SER A 65 1.85 13.89 -0.42
CA SER A 65 3.15 13.42 -0.91
C SER A 65 3.62 12.11 -0.30
N ASN A 66 3.09 11.72 0.87
CA ASN A 66 3.40 10.45 1.49
C ASN A 66 3.03 9.23 0.63
N LEU A 67 2.08 9.32 -0.32
CA LEU A 67 1.60 8.16 -1.09
C LEU A 67 2.55 7.68 -2.18
N ASP A 68 3.45 8.55 -2.63
CA ASP A 68 4.21 8.32 -3.86
C ASP A 68 5.70 8.16 -3.61
N TRP A 69 6.09 7.58 -2.47
CA TRP A 69 7.50 7.40 -2.04
C TRP A 69 8.33 6.35 -2.81
N GLY A 70 8.07 6.18 -4.11
CA GLY A 70 8.86 5.33 -4.98
C GLY A 70 8.58 3.81 -4.86
N GLN A 71 7.75 3.36 -3.91
CA GLN A 71 7.45 1.94 -3.70
C GLN A 71 6.93 1.22 -4.96
N ASP A 72 6.15 1.93 -5.78
CA ASP A 72 5.46 1.34 -6.94
C ASP A 72 6.33 1.28 -8.19
N GLY A 73 7.54 1.85 -8.18
CA GLY A 73 8.38 1.99 -9.38
C GLY A 73 8.66 0.68 -10.11
N LYS A 74 8.97 -0.40 -9.38
CA LYS A 74 9.19 -1.73 -9.97
C LYS A 74 7.91 -2.30 -10.59
N MET A 75 6.75 -2.07 -9.98
CA MET A 75 5.47 -2.55 -10.49
C MET A 75 5.04 -1.79 -11.73
N ILE A 76 5.26 -0.47 -11.74
CA ILE A 76 5.04 0.39 -12.92
C ILE A 76 5.89 -0.12 -14.08
N GLN A 77 7.19 -0.35 -13.85
CA GLN A 77 8.09 -0.85 -14.88
C GLN A 77 7.65 -2.22 -15.43
N ASN A 78 7.29 -3.16 -14.54
CA ASN A 78 6.79 -4.47 -14.95
C ASN A 78 5.50 -4.33 -15.77
N TYR A 79 4.57 -3.48 -15.35
CA TYR A 79 3.31 -3.24 -16.05
C TYR A 79 3.54 -2.69 -17.47
N ILE A 80 4.44 -1.71 -17.62
CA ILE A 80 4.83 -1.16 -18.93
C ILE A 80 5.36 -2.25 -19.84
N ASN A 81 6.26 -3.10 -19.33
CA ASN A 81 6.89 -4.18 -20.09
C ASN A 81 5.89 -5.26 -20.50
N ASP A 82 5.08 -5.73 -19.55
CA ASP A 82 4.12 -6.82 -19.74
C ASP A 82 3.02 -6.43 -20.74
N LYS A 83 2.54 -5.18 -20.66
CA LYS A 83 1.54 -4.63 -21.57
C LYS A 83 2.14 -4.04 -22.85
N LYS A 84 3.46 -4.01 -22.97
CA LYS A 84 4.20 -3.40 -24.09
C LYS A 84 3.69 -1.98 -24.40
N LEU A 85 3.49 -1.19 -23.35
CA LEU A 85 3.00 0.18 -23.50
C LEU A 85 4.00 1.01 -24.29
N LYS A 86 3.48 1.85 -25.19
CA LYS A 86 4.26 2.80 -25.98
C LYS A 86 3.89 4.22 -25.58
N ASN A 87 4.79 5.18 -25.86
CA ASN A 87 4.55 6.61 -25.61
C ASN A 87 4.08 6.88 -24.16
N VAL A 88 4.80 6.30 -23.19
CA VAL A 88 4.47 6.39 -21.78
C VAL A 88 5.09 7.65 -21.18
N TYR A 89 4.24 8.47 -20.59
CA TYR A 89 4.61 9.57 -19.71
C TYR A 89 4.40 9.11 -18.28
N LEU A 90 5.38 9.37 -17.42
CA LEU A 90 5.35 8.96 -16.03
C LEU A 90 5.41 10.21 -15.16
N ASP A 91 4.34 10.45 -14.42
CA ASP A 91 4.25 11.51 -13.43
C ASP A 91 3.99 10.90 -12.03
N TYR A 92 5.08 10.38 -11.46
CA TYR A 92 5.09 9.66 -10.19
C TYR A 92 6.43 9.88 -9.50
N TRP A 93 6.42 10.26 -8.22
CA TRP A 93 7.56 10.46 -7.31
C TRP A 93 8.56 11.58 -7.69
N SER A 94 8.86 11.78 -8.96
CA SER A 94 9.78 12.82 -9.42
C SER A 94 9.03 14.13 -9.61
N GLY A 95 9.08 15.04 -8.64
CA GLY A 95 8.52 16.41 -8.73
C GLY A 95 9.16 17.32 -9.80
N ASN A 96 9.67 16.74 -10.89
CA ASN A 96 10.26 17.38 -12.06
C ASN A 96 9.71 16.80 -13.37
N ALA A 97 8.53 16.15 -13.35
CA ALA A 97 7.91 15.71 -14.59
C ALA A 97 7.50 16.93 -15.43
N GLU A 98 7.91 16.95 -16.69
CA GLU A 98 7.34 17.91 -17.64
C GLU A 98 5.83 17.67 -17.74
N LYS A 99 5.05 18.76 -17.72
CA LYS A 99 3.60 18.71 -17.79
C LYS A 99 3.15 17.86 -18.99
N PHE A 100 2.36 16.82 -18.72
CA PHE A 100 1.82 15.97 -19.77
C PHE A 100 0.77 16.72 -20.61
N ILE A 101 0.88 16.59 -21.93
CA ILE A 101 -0.11 17.10 -22.89
C ILE A 101 -0.82 15.89 -23.54
N PRO A 102 -2.15 15.76 -23.37
CA PRO A 102 -2.92 14.65 -23.94
C PRO A 102 -2.78 14.61 -25.47
N THR A 103 -2.19 13.53 -25.97
CA THR A 103 -1.96 13.30 -27.40
C THR A 103 -2.44 11.90 -27.75
N SER A 104 -3.11 11.73 -28.90
CA SER A 104 -3.64 10.43 -29.29
C SER A 104 -2.53 9.39 -29.42
N GLY A 105 -2.75 8.20 -28.86
CA GLY A 105 -1.79 7.10 -28.81
C GLY A 105 -0.75 7.22 -27.69
N HIS A 106 -0.91 8.17 -26.77
CA HIS A 106 -0.03 8.35 -25.61
C HIS A 106 -0.68 7.79 -24.33
N ASN A 107 0.17 7.37 -23.40
CA ASN A 107 -0.22 6.82 -22.11
C ASN A 107 0.36 7.68 -20.99
N LEU A 108 -0.47 8.08 -20.02
CA LEU A 108 -0.03 8.75 -18.81
C LEU A 108 -0.16 7.78 -17.63
N ILE A 109 0.94 7.53 -16.95
CA ILE A 109 0.97 6.87 -15.64
C ILE A 109 1.18 7.96 -14.59
N ILE A 110 0.24 8.08 -13.66
CA ILE A 110 0.22 9.15 -12.66
C ILE A 110 -0.03 8.62 -11.25
N GLY A 111 0.70 9.15 -10.27
CA GLY A 111 0.49 8.89 -8.85
C GLY A 111 -0.76 9.57 -8.28
N ALA A 112 -1.24 9.10 -7.14
CA ALA A 112 -2.43 9.66 -6.49
C ALA A 112 -2.17 11.10 -6.03
N THR A 113 -0.97 11.40 -5.54
CA THR A 113 -0.62 12.77 -5.12
C THR A 113 -0.75 13.72 -6.28
N GLU A 114 -0.09 13.44 -7.40
CA GLU A 114 -0.14 14.32 -8.57
C GLU A 114 -1.54 14.41 -9.19
N LEU A 115 -2.27 13.29 -9.25
CA LEU A 115 -3.63 13.30 -9.80
C LEU A 115 -4.60 14.18 -8.99
N PHE A 116 -4.46 14.22 -7.66
CA PHE A 116 -5.43 14.87 -6.79
C PHE A 116 -4.98 16.24 -6.26
N GLU A 117 -3.69 16.49 -6.09
CA GLU A 117 -3.17 17.76 -5.57
C GLU A 117 -2.76 18.75 -6.67
N ASN A 118 -2.27 18.26 -7.81
CA ASN A 118 -1.79 19.13 -8.88
C ASN A 118 -2.96 19.62 -9.77
N GLN A 119 -3.09 20.94 -9.87
CA GLN A 119 -4.18 21.56 -10.64
C GLN A 119 -4.07 21.32 -12.14
N ASP A 120 -2.87 21.03 -12.66
CA ASP A 120 -2.66 20.72 -14.08
C ASP A 120 -3.40 19.44 -14.52
N TYR A 121 -3.72 18.56 -13.57
CA TYR A 121 -4.44 17.31 -13.78
C TYR A 121 -5.89 17.34 -13.30
N ALA A 122 -6.43 18.51 -12.93
CA ALA A 122 -7.81 18.62 -12.46
C ALA A 122 -8.84 18.04 -13.45
N TRP A 123 -8.58 18.16 -14.76
CA TRP A 123 -9.42 17.61 -15.83
C TRP A 123 -9.42 16.07 -15.92
N LEU A 124 -8.47 15.38 -15.27
CA LEU A 124 -8.44 13.93 -15.16
C LEU A 124 -9.34 13.39 -14.04
N LYS A 125 -9.73 14.23 -13.06
CA LYS A 125 -10.50 13.79 -11.89
C LYS A 125 -11.87 13.23 -12.25
N ASP A 126 -12.46 13.74 -13.33
CA ASP A 126 -13.76 13.29 -13.85
C ASP A 126 -13.63 12.13 -14.86
N LYS A 127 -12.39 11.74 -15.21
CA LYS A 127 -12.13 10.64 -16.14
C LYS A 127 -11.92 9.34 -15.37
N THR A 128 -12.45 8.25 -15.91
CA THR A 128 -12.15 6.91 -15.40
C THR A 128 -10.77 6.48 -15.91
N PRO A 129 -9.84 6.06 -15.03
CA PRO A 129 -8.54 5.57 -15.48
C PRO A 129 -8.71 4.29 -16.30
N THR A 130 -7.90 4.15 -17.36
CA THR A 130 -7.83 2.94 -18.19
C THR A 130 -7.47 1.71 -17.35
N ALA A 131 -6.54 1.90 -16.40
CA ALA A 131 -6.17 0.86 -15.45
C ALA A 131 -5.69 1.47 -14.14
N ARG A 132 -5.73 0.67 -13.09
CA ARG A 132 -5.07 0.94 -11.82
C ARG A 132 -3.89 -0.02 -11.69
N ILE A 133 -2.67 0.49 -11.66
CA ILE A 133 -1.44 -0.31 -11.64
C ILE A 133 -1.13 -0.77 -10.22
N THR A 134 -1.24 0.15 -9.26
CA THR A 134 -1.08 -0.09 -7.81
C THR A 134 -2.19 0.67 -7.08
N PRO A 135 -2.37 0.50 -5.76
CA PRO A 135 -3.41 1.18 -5.01
C PRO A 135 -3.41 2.72 -5.16
N SER A 136 -2.25 3.33 -5.39
CA SER A 136 -2.06 4.78 -5.59
C SER A 136 -1.59 5.18 -7.00
N VAL A 137 -1.48 4.28 -7.98
CA VAL A 137 -1.00 4.63 -9.33
C VAL A 137 -2.00 4.26 -10.41
N PHE A 138 -2.28 5.22 -11.30
CA PHE A 138 -3.31 5.14 -12.33
C PHE A 138 -2.71 5.28 -13.73
N LEU A 139 -3.33 4.60 -14.69
CA LEU A 139 -3.03 4.71 -16.11
C LEU A 139 -4.20 5.38 -16.83
N PHE A 140 -3.91 6.38 -17.65
CA PHE A 140 -4.81 6.97 -18.62
C PHE A 140 -4.24 6.81 -20.03
N SER A 141 -5.09 6.42 -20.99
CA SER A 141 -4.73 6.25 -22.39
C SER A 141 -5.57 7.21 -23.24
N PHE A 142 -4.95 7.86 -24.21
CA PHE A 142 -5.55 8.89 -25.08
C PHE A 142 -5.50 8.49 -26.55
#